data_AF-A0A8T3LL31-F1
#
_entry.id   AF-A0A8T3LL31-F1
#
_cell.length_a   1.000
_cell.length_b   1.000
_cell.length_c   1.000
_cell.angle_alpha   90.00
_cell.angle_beta   90.00
_cell.angle_gamma   90.00
#
_symmetry.space_group_name_H-M   'P 1'
#
loop_
_entity.id
_entity.type
_entity.pdbx_description
1 polymer ?
#
loop_
_entity_poly.entity_id
_entity_poly.type
_entity_poly.pdbx_seq_one_letter_code
_entity_poly.pdbx_strand_id
1 'polypeptide(L)'
;MKKYKSEFIPEFKKNYLSPVYWSTWFLLGMIAGISMFPPLFRDPVLAKIGRWAGRLSKKARRRATINLSLCFPEKSDTEREIIVDKMFATALQS
;
A
#
# COMPACT_ATOMS: atom_id res chain seq x y z
N MET A 1 -20.87 31.79 -33.01
CA MET A 1 -19.56 31.62 -32.33
C MET A 1 -19.78 30.89 -31.02
N LYS A 2 -19.22 29.67 -30.85
CA LYS A 2 -19.28 28.94 -29.57
C LYS A 2 -18.44 29.70 -28.53
N LYS A 3 -19.06 30.12 -27.42
CA LYS A 3 -18.32 30.69 -26.28
C LYS A 3 -17.56 29.55 -25.60
N TYR A 4 -16.24 29.55 -25.69
CA TYR A 4 -15.40 28.70 -24.85
C TYR A 4 -15.58 29.16 -23.40
N LYS A 5 -16.05 28.28 -22.52
CA LYS A 5 -16.00 28.53 -21.07
C LYS A 5 -14.53 28.58 -20.70
N SER A 6 -14.08 29.70 -20.14
CA SER A 6 -12.78 29.79 -19.50
C SER A 6 -12.68 28.67 -18.47
N GLU A 7 -11.70 27.78 -18.62
CA GLU A 7 -11.40 26.75 -17.64
C GLU A 7 -11.15 27.43 -16.29
N PHE A 8 -11.83 26.92 -15.26
CA PHE A 8 -11.64 27.45 -13.91
C PHE A 8 -10.24 27.04 -13.43
N ILE A 9 -9.35 28.01 -13.28
CA ILE A 9 -8.04 27.82 -12.66
C ILE A 9 -8.20 28.20 -11.18
N PRO A 10 -8.20 27.24 -10.24
CA PRO A 10 -8.29 27.56 -8.84
C PRO A 10 -7.03 28.31 -8.38
N GLU A 11 -7.21 29.50 -7.83
CA GLU A 11 -6.12 30.27 -7.21
C GLU A 11 -6.04 29.97 -5.71
N PHE A 12 -4.82 29.86 -5.19
CA PHE A 12 -4.60 29.67 -3.75
C PHE A 12 -4.93 30.96 -3.00
N LYS A 13 -5.90 30.89 -2.09
CA LYS A 13 -6.30 32.01 -1.23
C LYS A 13 -5.66 31.82 0.15
N LYS A 14 -5.11 32.90 0.72
CA LYS A 14 -4.54 32.90 2.09
C LYS A 14 -5.52 32.38 3.15
N ASN A 15 -6.83 32.56 2.92
CA ASN A 15 -7.90 32.04 3.79
C ASN A 15 -7.87 30.52 3.96
N TYR A 16 -7.26 29.77 3.03
CA TYR A 16 -7.08 28.32 3.18
C TYR A 16 -6.13 27.95 4.32
N LEU A 17 -5.36 28.89 4.87
CA LEU A 17 -4.54 28.67 6.08
C LEU A 17 -5.30 28.90 7.39
N SER A 18 -6.59 29.27 7.31
CA SER A 18 -7.40 29.51 8.50
C SER A 18 -7.61 28.23 9.34
N PRO A 19 -7.91 28.36 10.64
CA PRO A 19 -8.08 27.22 11.55
C PRO A 19 -9.10 26.17 11.08
N VAL A 20 -10.09 26.59 10.28
CA VAL A 20 -11.12 25.71 9.70
C VAL A 20 -10.50 24.62 8.81
N TYR A 21 -9.37 24.89 8.15
CA TYR A 21 -8.69 23.96 7.23
C TYR A 21 -7.49 23.25 7.85
N TRP A 22 -7.17 23.48 9.13
CA TRP A 22 -6.00 22.88 9.76
C TRP A 22 -6.03 21.36 9.77
N SER A 23 -7.21 20.74 9.90
CA SER A 23 -7.36 19.29 9.77
C SER A 23 -6.96 18.78 8.38
N THR A 24 -7.29 19.53 7.33
CA THR A 24 -6.87 19.24 5.96
C THR A 24 -5.36 19.35 5.81
N TRP A 25 -4.74 20.42 6.31
CA TRP A 25 -3.28 20.57 6.29
C TRP A 25 -2.57 19.49 7.08
N PHE A 26 -3.11 19.13 8.24
CA PHE A 26 -2.59 18.04 9.05
C PHE A 26 -2.62 16.71 8.28
N LEU A 27 -3.76 16.36 7.66
CA LEU A 27 -3.88 15.15 6.86
C LEU A 27 -2.92 15.16 5.67
N LEU A 28 -2.81 16.28 4.95
CA LEU A 28 -1.86 16.43 3.85
C LEU A 28 -0.42 16.28 4.33
N GLY A 29 -0.07 16.87 5.48
CA GLY A 29 1.23 16.72 6.12
C GLY A 29 1.53 15.27 6.51
N MET A 30 0.54 14.54 7.04
CA MET A 30 0.68 13.11 7.32
C MET A 30 0.94 12.31 6.05
N ILE A 31 0.17 12.54 4.99
CA ILE A 31 0.34 11.83 3.72
C ILE A 31 1.73 12.12 3.14
N ALA A 32 2.15 13.39 3.14
CA ALA A 32 3.48 13.78 2.70
C ALA A 32 4.59 13.13 3.54
N GLY A 33 4.43 13.12 4.87
CA GLY A 33 5.36 12.49 5.79
C GLY A 33 5.48 10.98 5.59
N ILE A 34 4.36 10.28 5.38
CA ILE A 34 4.34 8.85 5.07
C ILE A 34 5.00 8.59 3.71
N SER A 35 4.76 9.45 2.72
CA SER A 35 5.35 9.34 1.38
C SER A 35 6.87 9.52 1.40
N MET A 36 7.38 10.45 2.22
CA MET A 36 8.81 10.70 2.39
C MET A 36 9.47 9.74 3.40
N PHE A 37 8.72 8.81 3.99
CA PHE A 37 9.24 7.92 5.01
C PHE A 37 10.29 6.95 4.41
N PRO A 38 11.51 6.86 4.97
CA PRO A 38 12.58 6.08 4.36
C PRO A 38 12.21 4.59 4.23
N PRO A 39 12.53 3.93 3.11
CA PRO A 39 12.25 2.50 2.89
C PRO A 39 12.79 1.61 4.02
N LEU A 40 13.95 1.98 4.57
CA LEU A 40 14.61 1.24 5.65
C LEU A 40 13.71 1.04 6.89
N PHE A 41 12.85 2.02 7.19
CA PHE A 41 11.91 1.94 8.31
C PHE A 41 10.51 1.49 7.86
N ARG A 42 10.11 1.82 6.64
CA ARG A 42 8.81 1.46 6.04
C ARG A 42 8.69 -0.06 5.83
N ASP A 43 9.71 -0.66 5.24
CA ASP A 43 9.66 -2.02 4.73
C ASP A 43 9.51 -3.09 5.83
N PRO A 44 10.20 -3.01 6.99
CA PRO A 44 9.98 -3.96 8.07
C PRO A 44 8.56 -3.91 8.65
N VAL A 45 7.96 -2.71 8.70
CA VAL A 45 6.59 -2.52 9.19
C VAL A 45 5.61 -3.12 8.19
N LEU A 46 5.75 -2.78 6.91
CA LEU A 46 4.93 -3.35 5.84
C LEU A 46 5.07 -4.86 5.72
N ALA A 47 6.27 -5.42 5.95
CA ALA A 47 6.49 -6.86 5.95
C ALA A 47 5.76 -7.59 7.09
N LYS A 48 5.64 -6.95 8.27
CA LYS A 48 4.86 -7.51 9.38
C LYS A 48 3.37 -7.45 9.08
N ILE A 49 2.89 -6.31 8.57
CA ILE A 49 1.48 -6.14 8.18
C ILE A 49 1.12 -7.12 7.06
N GLY A 50 1.97 -7.25 6.05
CA GLY A 50 1.77 -8.13 4.89
C GLY A 50 1.68 -9.59 5.29
N ARG A 51 2.58 -10.06 6.17
CA ARG A 51 2.50 -11.42 6.75
C ARG A 51 1.20 -11.64 7.51
N TRP A 52 0.79 -10.68 8.35
CA TRP A 52 -0.43 -10.80 9.12
C TRP A 52 -1.69 -10.81 8.23
N ALA A 53 -1.77 -9.89 7.27
CA ALA A 53 -2.84 -9.84 6.27
C ALA A 53 -2.87 -11.12 5.41
N GLY A 54 -1.72 -11.66 5.04
CA GLY A 54 -1.59 -12.93 4.32
C GLY A 54 -2.13 -14.13 5.07
N ARG A 55 -2.04 -14.14 6.41
CA ARG A 55 -2.66 -15.17 7.27
C ARG A 55 -4.19 -15.04 7.30
N LEU A 56 -4.72 -13.83 7.17
CA LEU A 56 -6.18 -13.59 7.07
C LEU A 56 -6.73 -13.91 5.67
N SER A 57 -5.91 -13.75 4.63
CA SER A 57 -6.32 -13.97 3.23
C SER A 57 -6.31 -15.44 2.81
N LYS A 58 -7.25 -16.22 3.37
CA LYS A 58 -7.38 -17.67 3.12
C LYS A 58 -7.47 -18.03 1.63
N LYS A 59 -8.18 -17.22 0.83
CA LYS A 59 -8.36 -17.46 -0.62
C LYS A 59 -7.05 -17.28 -1.40
N ALA A 60 -6.33 -16.19 -1.15
CA ALA A 60 -5.07 -15.91 -1.83
C ALA A 60 -4.00 -16.91 -1.41
N ARG A 61 -3.92 -17.23 -0.11
CA ARG A 61 -3.00 -18.23 0.43
C ARG A 61 -3.22 -19.59 -0.23
N ARG A 62 -4.48 -20.06 -0.28
CA ARG A 62 -4.83 -21.33 -0.94
C ARG A 62 -4.38 -21.38 -2.40
N ARG A 63 -4.59 -20.30 -3.17
CA ARG A 63 -4.16 -20.23 -4.57
C ARG A 63 -2.64 -20.31 -4.69
N ALA A 64 -1.90 -19.58 -3.85
CA ALA A 64 -0.45 -19.62 -3.84
C ALA A 64 0.09 -21.01 -3.48
N THR A 65 -0.47 -21.66 -2.46
CA THR A 65 -0.08 -23.02 -2.06
C THR A 65 -0.36 -24.05 -3.16
N ILE A 66 -1.54 -23.99 -3.81
CA ILE A 66 -1.87 -24.87 -4.95
C ILE A 66 -0.90 -24.66 -6.12
N ASN A 67 -0.62 -23.41 -6.48
CA ASN A 67 0.31 -23.11 -7.56
C ASN A 67 1.72 -23.64 -7.23
N LEU A 68 2.17 -23.48 -5.98
CA LEU A 68 3.47 -24.01 -5.57
C LEU A 68 3.51 -25.54 -5.54
N SER A 69 2.41 -26.22 -5.17
CA SER A 69 2.37 -27.68 -5.19
C SER A 69 2.41 -28.24 -6.62
N LEU A 70 1.81 -27.53 -7.57
CA LEU A 70 1.80 -27.93 -8.98
C LEU A 70 3.13 -27.60 -9.69
N CYS A 71 3.67 -26.39 -9.47
CA CYS A 71 4.86 -25.93 -10.17
C CYS A 71 6.17 -26.37 -9.51
N PHE A 72 6.16 -26.66 -8.21
CA PHE A 72 7.34 -27.08 -7.44
C PHE A 72 7.03 -28.32 -6.59
N PRO A 73 6.71 -29.47 -7.23
CA PRO A 73 6.39 -30.71 -6.55
C PRO A 73 7.53 -31.23 -5.66
N GLU A 74 8.78 -30.89 -5.97
CA GLU A 74 9.98 -31.28 -5.25
C GLU A 74 10.17 -30.59 -3.90
N LYS A 75 9.48 -29.46 -3.67
CA LYS A 75 9.54 -28.73 -2.40
C LYS A 75 8.65 -29.35 -1.35
N SER A 76 9.11 -29.37 -0.10
CA SER A 76 8.28 -29.80 1.01
C SER A 76 7.15 -28.79 1.28
N ASP A 77 6.11 -29.21 1.99
CA ASP A 77 5.02 -28.30 2.37
C ASP A 77 5.52 -27.16 3.28
N THR A 78 6.52 -27.41 4.11
CA THR A 78 7.16 -26.38 4.94
C THR A 78 7.88 -25.33 4.10
N GLU A 79 8.61 -25.75 3.06
CA GLU A 79 9.28 -24.83 2.14
C GLU A 79 8.28 -23.99 1.35
N ARG A 80 7.17 -24.59 0.88
CA ARG A 80 6.10 -23.89 0.19
C ARG A 80 5.45 -22.85 1.09
N GLU A 81 5.16 -23.17 2.34
CA GLU A 81 4.59 -22.22 3.30
C GLU A 81 5.54 -21.04 3.60
N ILE A 82 6.86 -21.29 3.68
CA ILE A 82 7.86 -20.21 3.82
C ILE A 82 7.84 -19.28 2.59
N ILE A 83 7.74 -19.84 1.39
CA ILE A 83 7.66 -19.05 0.15
C ILE A 83 6.39 -18.19 0.15
N VAL A 84 5.24 -18.76 0.52
CA VAL A 84 3.97 -18.03 0.63
C VAL A 84 4.07 -16.89 1.66
N ASP A 85 4.67 -17.14 2.83
CA ASP A 85 4.85 -16.10 3.84
C ASP A 85 5.79 -14.97 3.38
N LYS A 86 6.85 -15.28 2.65
CA LYS A 86 7.75 -14.28 2.05
C LYS A 86 7.08 -13.46 0.96
N MET A 87 6.25 -14.10 0.12
CA MET A 87 5.44 -13.41 -0.89
C MET A 87 4.50 -12.39 -0.23
N PHE A 88 3.79 -12.77 0.84
CA PHE A 88 2.92 -11.83 1.55
C PHE A 88 3.68 -10.74 2.31
N ALA A 89 4.91 -10.99 2.77
CA ALA A 89 5.76 -9.96 3.38
C ALA A 89 6.14 -8.85 2.38
N THR A 90 6.28 -9.18 1.10
CA THR A 90 6.71 -8.23 0.05
C THR A 90 5.54 -7.64 -0.73
N ALA A 91 4.36 -8.26 -0.68
CA ALA A 91 3.16 -7.82 -1.42
C ALA A 91 2.67 -6.40 -1.11
N LEU A 92 3.03 -5.82 0.05
CA LEU A 92 2.68 -4.44 0.40
C LEU A 92 3.81 -3.43 0.11
N GLN A 93 4.97 -3.91 -0.35
CA GLN A 93 6.17 -3.09 -0.58
C GLN A 93 6.31 -2.65 -2.05
N SER A 94 5.48 -3.16 -2.96
CA SER A 94 5.43 -2.78 -4.39
C SER A 94 4.73 -1.46 -4.63
#